data_AF-A0A1X6MQM4-F1
#
_entry.id   AF-A0A1X6MQM4-F1
#
_cell.length_a   1.000
_cell.length_b   1.000
_cell.length_c   1.000
_cell.angle_alpha   90.00
_cell.angle_beta   90.00
_cell.angle_gamma   90.00
#
_symmetry.space_group_name_H-M   'P 1'
#
loop_
_entity.id
_entity.type
_entity.pdbx_description
1 polymer ?
#
loop_
_entity_poly.entity_id
_entity_poly.type
_entity_poly.pdbx_seq_one_letter_code
_entity_poly.pdbx_strand_id
1 'polypeptide(L)'
;MEPHDIAAAWLHGFALAAFRGDVAATVDTILPDGFLRDWLVFTWDIRSLEGHASISAYLVPTLVSTHLYNFKLDDRAGAAPETVLDVGVGAGFTFEMPHRRGRGYVRLFPSTCDITKEWKAMSLFLMVEDIKGHEELGPELGVYGGHTLSWAEPVGAGQNGLNIAARFKQWSIPTLVVEKNHRVGDNWLLYQPFPENWPTFSPRDKLADWMDQYAVSQDLVVWTDSEIKPTGYGDLRDRLRPIFGIDVIEQAGLVWGMDEEGETRGSYRPTGHPGLWYGADQGSTNRGSFDLKFAAPR
;
A
#
# COMPACT_ATOMS: atom_id res chain seq x y z
N MET A 1 -6.72 4.75 -33.05
CA MET A 1 -7.22 5.71 -32.03
C MET A 1 -6.08 5.86 -31.06
N GLU A 2 -5.71 7.09 -30.72
CA GLU A 2 -4.56 7.33 -29.85
C GLU A 2 -4.84 6.77 -28.44
N PRO A 3 -3.86 6.15 -27.75
CA PRO A 3 -4.04 5.60 -26.40
C PRO A 3 -4.60 6.62 -25.41
N HIS A 4 -4.17 7.88 -25.54
CA HIS A 4 -4.64 8.99 -24.72
C HIS A 4 -6.15 9.22 -24.87
N ASP A 5 -6.68 9.24 -26.09
CA ASP A 5 -8.10 9.49 -26.35
C ASP A 5 -8.98 8.35 -25.81
N ILE A 6 -8.51 7.11 -25.95
CA ILE A 6 -9.17 5.92 -25.39
C ILE A 6 -9.25 6.02 -23.87
N ALA A 7 -8.12 6.29 -23.23
CA ALA A 7 -8.03 6.41 -21.78
C ALA A 7 -8.89 7.57 -21.26
N ALA A 8 -8.88 8.72 -21.93
CA ALA A 8 -9.67 9.89 -21.56
C ALA A 8 -11.18 9.62 -21.66
N ALA A 9 -11.62 8.98 -22.75
CA ALA A 9 -13.03 8.64 -22.95
C ALA A 9 -13.54 7.66 -21.89
N TRP A 10 -12.77 6.60 -21.62
CA TRP A 10 -13.11 5.64 -20.55
C TRP A 10 -13.12 6.31 -19.18
N LEU A 11 -12.08 7.08 -18.85
CA LEU A 11 -11.95 7.74 -17.55
C LEU A 11 -13.11 8.70 -17.30
N HIS A 12 -13.54 9.44 -18.33
CA HIS A 12 -14.71 10.32 -18.23
C HIS A 12 -15.99 9.53 -17.88
N GLY A 13 -16.23 8.40 -18.55
CA GLY A 13 -17.37 7.51 -18.27
C GLY A 13 -17.33 6.94 -16.85
N PHE A 14 -16.18 6.37 -16.45
CA PHE A 14 -15.96 5.84 -15.12
C PHE A 14 -16.11 6.92 -14.04
N ALA A 15 -15.47 8.09 -14.22
CA ALA A 15 -15.51 9.19 -13.27
C ALA A 15 -16.94 9.71 -13.05
N LEU A 16 -17.74 9.80 -14.12
CA LEU A 16 -19.13 10.24 -14.01
C LEU A 16 -19.99 9.22 -13.25
N ALA A 17 -19.82 7.93 -13.54
CA ALA A 17 -20.54 6.87 -12.84
C ALA A 17 -20.15 6.80 -11.36
N ALA A 18 -18.85 6.84 -11.07
CA ALA A 18 -18.31 6.81 -9.72
C ALA A 18 -18.73 8.04 -8.90
N PHE A 19 -18.68 9.24 -9.48
CA PHE A 19 -19.10 10.48 -8.83
C PHE A 19 -20.61 10.49 -8.50
N ARG A 20 -21.44 9.92 -9.38
CA ARG A 20 -22.89 9.79 -9.15
C ARG A 20 -23.25 8.69 -8.16
N GLY A 21 -22.30 7.83 -7.79
CA GLY A 21 -22.58 6.64 -6.98
C GLY A 21 -23.39 5.58 -7.74
N ASP A 22 -23.34 5.58 -9.07
CA ASP A 22 -24.05 4.60 -9.90
C ASP A 22 -23.19 3.34 -10.04
N VAL A 23 -23.52 2.33 -9.23
CA VAL A 23 -22.79 1.06 -9.19
C VAL A 23 -22.93 0.30 -10.51
N ALA A 24 -24.12 0.30 -11.12
CA ALA A 24 -24.35 -0.45 -12.35
C ALA A 24 -23.53 0.15 -13.51
N ALA A 25 -23.55 1.48 -13.66
CA ALA A 25 -22.74 2.16 -14.66
C ALA A 25 -21.23 2.04 -14.37
N THR A 26 -20.83 2.04 -13.10
CA THR A 26 -19.42 1.87 -12.71
C THR A 26 -18.92 0.48 -13.09
N VAL A 27 -19.67 -0.56 -12.75
CA VAL A 27 -19.35 -1.95 -13.07
C VAL A 27 -19.35 -2.19 -14.58
N ASP A 28 -20.26 -1.55 -15.33
CA ASP A 28 -20.31 -1.69 -16.79
C ASP A 28 -19.07 -1.14 -17.51
N THR A 29 -18.30 -0.24 -16.87
CA THR A 29 -17.02 0.23 -17.41
C THR A 29 -15.90 -0.82 -17.35
N ILE A 30 -16.13 -1.93 -16.66
CA ILE A 30 -15.22 -3.06 -16.48
C ILE A 30 -15.72 -4.22 -17.34
N LEU A 31 -14.82 -5.03 -17.89
CA LEU A 31 -15.20 -6.25 -18.62
C LEU A 31 -15.90 -7.27 -17.69
N PRO A 32 -16.75 -8.16 -18.24
CA PRO A 32 -17.48 -9.13 -17.43
C PRO A 32 -16.60 -10.03 -16.55
N ASP A 33 -15.41 -10.37 -17.05
CA ASP A 33 -14.33 -11.14 -16.42
C ASP A 33 -13.18 -10.24 -15.90
N GLY A 34 -13.43 -8.93 -15.83
CA GLY A 34 -12.45 -7.95 -15.36
C GLY A 34 -12.28 -7.94 -13.84
N PHE A 35 -11.19 -7.31 -13.42
CA PHE A 35 -10.78 -7.25 -12.01
C PHE A 35 -10.82 -5.82 -11.47
N LEU A 36 -11.34 -5.67 -10.25
CA LEU A 36 -11.15 -4.48 -9.41
C LEU A 36 -10.19 -4.82 -8.27
N ARG A 37 -9.08 -4.08 -8.17
CA ARG A 37 -8.18 -4.11 -7.02
C ARG A 37 -8.32 -2.81 -6.25
N ASP A 38 -8.78 -2.92 -5.01
CA ASP A 38 -8.93 -1.79 -4.10
C ASP A 38 -7.87 -1.86 -2.99
N TRP A 39 -7.07 -0.81 -2.89
CA TRP A 39 -6.12 -0.58 -1.81
C TRP A 39 -6.58 0.63 -1.00
N LEU A 40 -7.40 0.36 0.02
CA LEU A 40 -7.84 1.33 1.03
C LEU A 40 -8.82 2.41 0.55
N VAL A 41 -9.35 2.35 -0.68
CA VAL A 41 -10.20 3.41 -1.24
C VAL A 41 -11.62 3.31 -0.71
N PHE A 42 -12.29 2.18 -0.92
CA PHE A 42 -13.70 2.01 -0.53
C PHE A 42 -13.85 1.55 0.91
N THR A 43 -12.96 0.68 1.36
CA THR A 43 -12.80 0.29 2.76
C THR A 43 -11.36 0.49 3.19
N TRP A 44 -11.03 0.33 4.47
CA TRP A 44 -9.63 0.30 4.92
C TRP A 44 -8.98 -1.08 4.75
N ASP A 45 -9.45 -1.86 3.76
CA ASP A 45 -8.90 -3.18 3.45
C ASP A 45 -8.23 -3.19 2.07
N ILE A 46 -7.38 -4.19 1.86
CA ILE A 46 -6.88 -4.57 0.54
C ILE A 46 -7.73 -5.72 0.02
N ARG A 47 -8.27 -5.56 -1.20
CA ARG A 47 -9.15 -6.53 -1.86
C ARG A 47 -8.84 -6.66 -3.35
N SER A 48 -8.96 -7.88 -3.87
CA SER A 48 -8.98 -8.16 -5.31
C SER A 48 -10.28 -8.88 -5.66
N LEU A 49 -11.10 -8.27 -6.51
CA LEU A 49 -12.44 -8.75 -6.86
C LEU A 49 -12.50 -9.05 -8.34
N GLU A 50 -13.00 -10.25 -8.67
CA GLU A 50 -13.19 -10.70 -10.04
C GLU A 50 -14.67 -10.71 -10.42
N GLY A 51 -14.96 -10.13 -11.58
CA GLY A 51 -16.26 -10.20 -12.23
C GLY A 51 -17.32 -9.27 -11.65
N HIS A 52 -18.30 -8.96 -12.49
CA HIS A 52 -19.34 -7.96 -12.19
C HIS A 52 -20.13 -8.23 -10.90
N ALA A 53 -20.45 -9.50 -10.60
CA ALA A 53 -21.23 -9.85 -9.43
C ALA A 53 -20.50 -9.47 -8.12
N SER A 54 -19.22 -9.86 -8.00
CA SER A 54 -18.38 -9.59 -6.84
C SER A 54 -18.12 -8.10 -6.67
N ILE A 55 -17.80 -7.41 -7.78
CA ILE A 55 -17.52 -5.97 -7.79
C ILE A 55 -18.77 -5.19 -7.41
N SER A 56 -19.93 -5.52 -7.99
CA SER A 56 -21.19 -4.86 -7.69
C SER A 56 -21.57 -5.00 -6.22
N ALA A 57 -21.51 -6.23 -5.68
CA ALA A 57 -21.81 -6.49 -4.27
C ALA A 57 -20.94 -5.67 -3.31
N TYR A 58 -19.66 -5.46 -3.66
CA TYR A 58 -18.73 -4.65 -2.88
C TYR A 58 -18.98 -3.14 -2.99
N LEU A 59 -19.32 -2.65 -4.19
CA LEU A 59 -19.53 -1.23 -4.44
C LEU A 59 -20.88 -0.70 -3.94
N VAL A 60 -21.94 -1.53 -3.90
CA VAL A 60 -23.28 -1.16 -3.39
C VAL A 60 -23.23 -0.44 -2.03
N PRO A 61 -22.56 -0.97 -0.99
CA PRO A 61 -22.51 -0.31 0.30
C PRO A 61 -21.47 0.83 0.41
N THR A 62 -20.51 0.95 -0.51
CA THR A 62 -19.30 1.77 -0.30
C THR A 62 -19.11 2.92 -1.30
N LEU A 63 -19.62 2.82 -2.53
CA LEU A 63 -19.31 3.76 -3.59
C LEU A 63 -19.81 5.18 -3.29
N VAL A 64 -21.05 5.31 -2.83
CA VAL A 64 -21.67 6.60 -2.52
C VAL A 64 -20.96 7.31 -1.35
N SER A 65 -20.62 6.56 -0.30
CA SER A 65 -20.00 7.13 0.91
C SER A 65 -18.55 7.53 0.72
N THR A 66 -17.85 6.88 -0.23
CA THR A 66 -16.44 7.18 -0.53
C THR A 66 -16.27 8.55 -1.21
N HIS A 67 -17.28 8.99 -1.96
CA HIS A 67 -17.35 10.29 -2.66
C HIS A 67 -16.08 10.60 -3.48
N LEU A 68 -15.93 9.90 -4.61
CA LEU A 68 -14.80 10.07 -5.52
C LEU A 68 -15.04 11.24 -6.48
N TYR A 69 -14.09 12.16 -6.60
CA TYR A 69 -14.17 13.32 -7.50
C TYR A 69 -12.81 13.74 -8.07
N ASN A 70 -12.82 14.73 -8.96
CA ASN A 70 -11.61 15.34 -9.55
C ASN A 70 -10.66 14.35 -10.25
N PHE A 71 -11.22 13.41 -11.03
CA PHE A 71 -10.44 12.46 -11.82
C PHE A 71 -9.63 13.16 -12.91
N LYS A 72 -8.35 12.79 -13.04
CA LYS A 72 -7.43 13.32 -14.07
C LYS A 72 -6.48 12.22 -14.53
N LEU A 73 -6.21 12.16 -15.84
CA LEU A 73 -5.13 11.31 -16.35
C LEU A 73 -3.78 11.76 -15.78
N ASP A 74 -2.88 10.79 -15.60
CA ASP A 74 -1.54 11.02 -15.08
C ASP A 74 -0.53 11.03 -16.22
N ASP A 75 0.17 12.15 -16.41
CA ASP A 75 1.16 12.32 -17.49
C ASP A 75 2.58 11.90 -17.06
N ARG A 76 2.76 11.41 -15.83
CA ARG A 76 4.07 10.96 -15.34
C ARG A 76 4.57 9.76 -16.14
N ALA A 77 5.89 9.70 -16.38
CA ALA A 77 6.51 8.56 -17.05
C ALA A 77 6.18 7.24 -16.30
N GLY A 78 5.70 6.23 -17.03
CA GLY A 78 5.22 4.96 -16.47
C GLY A 78 3.75 4.96 -16.02
N ALA A 79 3.10 6.13 -15.99
CA ALA A 79 1.66 6.28 -15.74
C ALA A 79 0.92 6.90 -16.94
N ALA A 80 1.62 7.59 -17.83
CA ALA A 80 1.06 8.14 -19.06
C ALA A 80 0.34 7.08 -19.90
N PRO A 81 -0.75 7.43 -20.60
CA PRO A 81 -1.44 6.51 -21.49
C PRO A 81 -0.51 5.89 -22.54
N GLU A 82 -0.47 4.57 -22.60
CA GLU A 82 0.39 3.82 -23.51
C GLU A 82 -0.29 2.56 -24.06
N THR A 83 0.20 2.08 -25.20
CA THR A 83 -0.23 0.78 -25.73
C THR A 83 0.41 -0.34 -24.93
N VAL A 84 -0.40 -1.28 -24.47
CA VAL A 84 0.02 -2.42 -23.65
C VAL A 84 -0.35 -3.71 -24.38
N LEU A 85 0.59 -4.67 -24.45
CA LEU A 85 0.37 -5.99 -25.06
C LEU A 85 -0.16 -5.93 -26.51
N ASP A 86 0.30 -4.94 -27.29
CA ASP A 86 -0.03 -4.68 -28.71
C ASP A 86 -1.51 -4.40 -29.05
N VAL A 87 -2.44 -4.70 -28.14
CA VAL A 87 -3.89 -4.59 -28.38
C VAL A 87 -4.65 -3.83 -27.28
N GLY A 88 -4.03 -3.61 -26.13
CA GLY A 88 -4.61 -2.93 -24.98
C GLY A 88 -4.08 -1.50 -24.80
N VAL A 89 -4.72 -0.75 -23.91
CA VAL A 89 -4.26 0.58 -23.47
C VAL A 89 -4.11 0.58 -21.96
N GLY A 90 -2.92 0.94 -21.47
CA GLY A 90 -2.66 1.17 -20.06
C GLY A 90 -2.69 2.67 -19.76
N ALA A 91 -3.26 3.07 -18.63
CA ALA A 91 -3.22 4.48 -18.19
C ALA A 91 -3.35 4.60 -16.67
N GLY A 92 -2.52 5.48 -16.10
CA GLY A 92 -2.65 5.97 -14.74
C GLY A 92 -3.56 7.19 -14.65
N PHE A 93 -4.18 7.37 -13.50
CA PHE A 93 -5.00 8.53 -13.20
C PHE A 93 -4.98 8.85 -11.71
N THR A 94 -5.30 10.09 -11.37
CA THR A 94 -5.45 10.57 -9.99
C THR A 94 -6.92 10.90 -9.71
N PHE A 95 -7.33 10.83 -8.45
CA PHE A 95 -8.64 11.25 -7.98
C PHE A 95 -8.58 11.73 -6.54
N GLU A 96 -9.65 12.36 -6.08
CA GLU A 96 -9.78 12.88 -4.73
C GLU A 96 -10.97 12.30 -3.99
N MET A 97 -10.82 12.26 -2.66
CA MET A 97 -11.85 11.96 -1.67
C MET A 97 -11.87 13.11 -0.65
N PRO A 98 -12.90 13.21 0.21
CA PRO A 98 -12.98 14.27 1.23
C PRO A 98 -11.73 14.37 2.12
N HIS A 99 -11.18 13.24 2.56
CA HIS A 99 -10.05 13.19 3.50
C HIS A 99 -8.76 12.60 2.90
N ARG A 100 -8.79 12.16 1.64
CA ARG A 100 -7.72 11.36 1.03
C ARG A 100 -7.50 11.76 -0.43
N ARG A 101 -6.30 11.53 -0.95
CA ARG A 101 -5.99 11.57 -2.38
C ARG A 101 -5.72 10.15 -2.85
N GLY A 102 -6.15 9.82 -4.06
CA GLY A 102 -6.01 8.48 -4.61
C GLY A 102 -5.35 8.48 -5.98
N ARG A 103 -4.75 7.35 -6.30
CA ARG A 103 -4.23 7.02 -7.62
C ARG A 103 -4.87 5.74 -8.11
N GLY A 104 -5.04 5.64 -9.41
CA GLY A 104 -5.51 4.45 -10.07
C GLY A 104 -4.70 4.14 -11.31
N TYR A 105 -4.77 2.89 -11.73
CA TYR A 105 -4.20 2.42 -12.98
C TYR A 105 -5.19 1.48 -13.64
N VAL A 106 -5.43 1.67 -14.93
CA VAL A 106 -6.36 0.88 -15.71
C VAL A 106 -5.67 0.21 -16.88
N ARG A 107 -6.09 -1.01 -17.21
CA ARG A 107 -5.79 -1.67 -18.48
C ARG A 107 -7.09 -1.90 -19.23
N LEU A 108 -7.19 -1.28 -20.39
CA LEU A 108 -8.35 -1.27 -21.26
C LEU A 108 -8.14 -2.24 -22.43
N PHE A 109 -9.19 -2.98 -22.75
CA PHE A 109 -9.26 -3.83 -23.93
C PHE A 109 -10.59 -3.59 -24.64
N PRO A 110 -10.63 -3.75 -25.97
CA PRO A 110 -11.90 -3.69 -26.70
C PRO A 110 -12.78 -4.86 -26.27
N SER A 111 -14.03 -4.57 -25.92
CA SER A 111 -15.02 -5.59 -25.59
C SER A 111 -15.22 -6.52 -26.79
N THR A 112 -14.99 -7.82 -26.59
CA THR A 112 -15.24 -8.86 -27.60
C THR A 112 -16.72 -9.22 -27.71
N CYS A 113 -17.53 -8.81 -26.73
CA CYS A 113 -18.94 -9.16 -26.60
C CYS A 113 -19.88 -8.12 -27.20
N ASP A 114 -19.37 -6.96 -27.61
CA ASP A 114 -20.18 -5.83 -28.09
C ASP A 114 -19.89 -5.49 -29.55
N ILE A 115 -20.96 -5.23 -30.32
CA ILE A 115 -20.90 -4.78 -31.72
C ILE A 115 -20.24 -3.39 -31.81
N THR A 116 -20.32 -2.60 -30.75
CA THR A 116 -19.75 -1.24 -30.64
C THR A 116 -18.22 -1.24 -30.48
N LYS A 117 -17.61 -2.37 -30.09
CA LYS A 117 -16.18 -2.49 -29.70
C LYS A 117 -15.77 -1.44 -28.66
N GLU A 118 -16.65 -1.15 -27.70
CA GLU A 118 -16.34 -0.25 -26.60
C GLU A 118 -15.14 -0.73 -25.78
N TRP A 119 -14.31 0.22 -25.33
CA TRP A 119 -13.15 -0.05 -24.50
C TRP A 119 -13.60 -0.17 -23.05
N LYS A 120 -13.31 -1.31 -22.42
CA LYS A 120 -13.65 -1.59 -21.02
C LYS A 120 -12.41 -2.06 -20.27
N ALA A 121 -12.42 -1.88 -18.96
CA ALA A 121 -11.29 -2.26 -18.11
C ALA A 121 -11.23 -3.78 -17.91
N MET A 122 -10.10 -4.39 -18.30
CA MET A 122 -9.75 -5.74 -17.89
C MET A 122 -9.24 -5.74 -16.44
N SER A 123 -8.47 -4.73 -16.06
CA SER A 123 -8.03 -4.55 -14.68
C SER A 123 -8.09 -3.08 -14.30
N LEU A 124 -8.73 -2.80 -13.17
CA LEU A 124 -8.79 -1.50 -12.54
C LEU A 124 -8.14 -1.60 -11.15
N PHE A 125 -7.08 -0.85 -10.95
CA PHE A 125 -6.42 -0.72 -9.66
C PHE A 125 -6.70 0.68 -9.10
N LEU A 126 -7.08 0.76 -7.83
CA LEU A 126 -7.29 2.01 -7.10
C LEU A 126 -6.55 1.91 -5.77
N MET A 127 -5.89 3.00 -5.37
CA MET A 127 -5.20 3.08 -4.10
C MET A 127 -5.34 4.47 -3.47
N VAL A 128 -5.31 4.53 -2.15
CA VAL A 128 -5.03 5.77 -1.42
C VAL A 128 -3.55 6.08 -1.56
N GLU A 129 -3.24 7.29 -2.02
CA GLU A 129 -1.88 7.83 -2.09
C GLU A 129 -1.52 8.59 -0.82
N ASP A 130 -2.37 9.54 -0.42
CA ASP A 130 -2.13 10.43 0.71
C ASP A 130 -3.39 10.63 1.55
N ILE A 131 -3.18 10.93 2.83
CA ILE A 131 -4.22 11.44 3.74
C ILE A 131 -4.04 12.96 3.84
N LYS A 132 -5.11 13.71 3.56
CA LYS A 132 -5.07 15.18 3.55
C LYS A 132 -4.78 15.69 4.97
N GLY A 133 -3.75 16.53 5.13
CA GLY A 133 -3.28 17.05 6.43
C GLY A 133 -2.25 16.16 7.12
N HIS A 134 -1.92 15.00 6.55
CA HIS A 134 -0.90 14.06 7.01
C HIS A 134 0.01 13.64 5.85
N GLU A 135 0.25 14.56 4.92
CA GLU A 135 1.16 14.33 3.80
C GLU A 135 2.60 14.14 4.27
N GLU A 136 3.40 13.40 3.48
CA GLU A 136 4.83 13.27 3.73
C GLU A 136 5.52 14.64 3.67
N LEU A 137 6.43 14.88 4.62
CA LEU A 137 7.18 16.15 4.75
C LEU A 137 7.98 16.50 3.48
N GLY A 138 8.27 15.52 2.63
CA GLY A 138 9.02 15.72 1.40
C GLY A 138 10.50 15.97 1.66
N PRO A 139 11.28 16.36 0.64
CA PRO A 139 12.70 16.65 0.81
C PRO A 139 12.92 17.88 1.70
N GLU A 140 13.80 17.77 2.70
CA GLU A 140 14.17 18.89 3.56
C GLU A 140 14.81 20.02 2.73
N LEU A 141 14.38 21.27 2.98
CA LEU A 141 14.85 22.47 2.28
C LEU A 141 16.19 23.05 2.81
N GLY A 142 16.93 22.30 3.63
CA GLY A 142 18.35 22.54 3.89
C GLY A 142 18.80 22.75 5.34
N VAL A 143 20.14 22.66 5.47
CA VAL A 143 21.05 22.70 6.64
C VAL A 143 20.96 21.49 7.59
N TYR A 144 21.71 20.46 7.21
CA TYR A 144 22.08 19.31 8.04
C TYR A 144 22.71 19.79 9.36
N GLY A 145 21.97 19.70 10.47
CA GLY A 145 22.49 20.18 11.76
C GLY A 145 21.49 20.51 12.88
N GLY A 146 20.19 20.21 12.71
CA GLY A 146 19.16 20.59 13.69
C GLY A 146 18.27 19.44 14.19
N HIS A 147 18.70 18.19 14.15
CA HIS A 147 17.81 17.05 14.43
C HIS A 147 17.45 16.93 15.93
N THR A 148 16.17 17.09 16.23
CA THR A 148 15.55 16.64 17.47
C THR A 148 15.37 15.12 17.39
N LEU A 149 16.11 14.37 18.21
CA LEU A 149 15.93 12.93 18.38
C LEU A 149 14.58 12.68 19.07
N SER A 150 13.58 12.21 18.33
CA SER A 150 12.34 11.69 18.91
C SER A 150 12.39 10.16 18.90
N TRP A 151 12.25 9.57 20.08
CA TRP A 151 12.28 8.13 20.32
C TRP A 151 10.87 7.60 20.55
N ALA A 152 10.48 6.55 19.83
CA ALA A 152 9.53 5.52 20.26
C ALA A 152 9.55 4.37 19.24
N GLU A 153 9.26 3.15 19.72
CA GLU A 153 8.98 1.90 18.97
C GLU A 153 10.14 1.22 18.21
N PRO A 154 10.52 -0.03 18.59
CA PRO A 154 11.56 -0.79 17.91
C PRO A 154 11.05 -1.51 16.64
N VAL A 155 11.65 -1.18 15.50
CA VAL A 155 11.43 -1.84 14.20
C VAL A 155 12.72 -2.58 13.81
N GLY A 156 12.64 -3.79 13.25
CA GLY A 156 13.84 -4.56 12.91
C GLY A 156 14.56 -3.97 11.68
N ALA A 157 15.89 -3.94 11.65
CA ALA A 157 16.66 -3.31 10.57
C ALA A 157 16.77 -4.12 9.24
N GLY A 158 15.80 -5.00 8.98
CA GLY A 158 15.62 -5.60 7.66
C GLY A 158 14.94 -4.64 6.69
N GLN A 159 14.83 -5.03 5.41
CA GLN A 159 14.19 -4.24 4.34
C GLN A 159 12.92 -3.52 4.77
N ASN A 160 11.91 -4.28 5.19
CA ASN A 160 10.59 -3.75 5.49
C ASN A 160 10.68 -2.77 6.66
N GLY A 161 11.50 -3.07 7.67
CA GLY A 161 11.63 -2.21 8.82
C GLY A 161 12.38 -0.92 8.55
N LEU A 162 13.43 -0.95 7.70
CA LEU A 162 14.10 0.27 7.23
C LEU A 162 13.16 1.14 6.37
N ASN A 163 12.33 0.51 5.52
CA ASN A 163 11.36 1.20 4.69
C ASN A 163 10.25 1.84 5.53
N ILE A 164 9.71 1.11 6.51
CA ILE A 164 8.71 1.60 7.46
C ILE A 164 9.29 2.76 8.28
N ALA A 165 10.51 2.61 8.80
CA ALA A 165 11.15 3.66 9.59
C ALA A 165 11.40 4.94 8.78
N ALA A 166 11.81 4.82 7.52
CA ALA A 166 11.95 5.96 6.62
C ALA A 166 10.60 6.67 6.37
N ARG A 167 9.51 5.92 6.17
CA ARG A 167 8.16 6.46 6.01
C ARG A 167 7.65 7.13 7.28
N PHE A 168 7.83 6.48 8.44
CA PHE A 168 7.48 7.05 9.74
C PHE A 168 8.20 8.37 9.98
N LYS A 169 9.48 8.45 9.62
CA LYS A 169 10.21 9.72 9.65
C LYS A 169 9.59 10.79 8.76
N GLN A 170 9.20 10.46 7.53
CA GLN A 170 8.50 11.39 6.63
C GLN A 170 7.14 11.84 7.18
N TRP A 171 6.51 11.06 8.06
CA TRP A 171 5.28 11.42 8.77
C TRP A 171 5.49 12.00 10.17
N SER A 172 6.73 12.33 10.56
CA SER A 172 7.06 12.79 11.92
C SER A 172 6.67 11.82 13.04
N ILE A 173 6.61 10.52 12.74
CA ILE A 173 6.37 9.46 13.73
C ILE A 173 7.74 9.04 14.29
N PRO A 174 7.98 9.16 15.62
CA PRO A 174 9.21 8.68 16.24
C PRO A 174 9.41 7.18 15.99
N THR A 175 10.63 6.76 15.60
CA THR A 175 10.93 5.34 15.29
C THR A 175 12.36 4.99 15.69
N LEU A 176 12.54 3.87 16.39
CA LEU A 176 13.85 3.28 16.67
C LEU A 176 14.03 2.02 15.84
N VAL A 177 15.13 1.88 15.11
CA VAL A 177 15.43 0.65 14.38
C VAL A 177 16.42 -0.20 15.18
N VAL A 178 16.20 -1.52 15.26
CA VAL A 178 17.02 -2.48 16.00
C VAL A 178 17.53 -3.57 15.06
N GLU A 179 18.84 -3.80 15.03
CA GLU A 179 19.52 -4.82 14.24
C GLU A 179 20.27 -5.80 15.15
N LYS A 180 20.04 -7.10 14.94
CA LYS A 180 20.72 -8.17 15.67
C LYS A 180 22.17 -8.35 15.21
N ASN A 181 22.45 -8.06 13.95
CA ASN A 181 23.77 -8.18 13.35
C ASN A 181 24.62 -6.95 13.68
N HIS A 182 25.92 -7.10 13.50
CA HIS A 182 26.86 -6.01 13.70
C HIS A 182 26.66 -4.87 12.69
N ARG A 183 26.16 -5.19 11.49
CA ARG A 183 25.92 -4.23 10.41
C ARG A 183 24.52 -4.36 9.82
N VAL A 184 23.92 -3.21 9.51
CA VAL A 184 22.67 -3.12 8.75
C VAL A 184 22.89 -3.72 7.37
N GLY A 185 21.90 -4.48 6.88
CA GLY A 185 21.95 -5.05 5.54
C GLY A 185 22.59 -6.41 5.40
N ASP A 186 23.11 -6.97 6.50
CA ASP A 186 23.45 -8.40 6.56
C ASP A 186 22.21 -9.31 6.36
N ASN A 187 21.00 -8.73 6.29
CA ASN A 187 19.70 -9.41 6.09
C ASN A 187 18.81 -8.93 4.89
N TRP A 188 19.33 -8.20 3.86
CA TRP A 188 18.67 -7.91 2.52
C TRP A 188 17.42 -6.94 2.52
N LEU A 189 16.77 -6.52 1.38
CA LEU A 189 16.98 -5.46 0.32
C LEU A 189 16.33 -4.07 0.71
N LEU A 190 16.04 -3.08 -0.19
CA LEU A 190 15.62 -1.68 0.17
C LEU A 190 14.66 -0.90 -0.78
N TYR A 191 14.15 0.27 -0.32
CA TYR A 191 13.22 1.22 -0.98
C TYR A 191 13.83 2.18 -2.02
N GLN A 192 15.12 2.53 -1.94
CA GLN A 192 15.75 3.34 -3.00
C GLN A 192 15.92 2.53 -4.30
N PRO A 193 15.66 3.12 -5.48
CA PRO A 193 15.94 2.45 -6.74
C PRO A 193 17.43 2.12 -6.83
N PHE A 194 17.73 0.89 -7.28
CA PHE A 194 19.11 0.51 -7.55
C PHE A 194 19.68 1.41 -8.65
N PRO A 195 20.97 1.79 -8.58
CA PRO A 195 21.63 2.47 -9.68
C PRO A 195 21.52 1.65 -10.97
N GLU A 196 21.22 2.32 -12.09
CA GLU A 196 20.93 1.68 -13.38
C GLU A 196 22.09 0.81 -13.92
N ASN A 197 23.31 1.07 -13.46
CA ASN A 197 24.52 0.33 -13.83
C ASN A 197 24.74 -0.94 -12.99
N TRP A 198 23.81 -1.31 -12.11
CA TRP A 198 23.94 -2.51 -11.30
C TRP A 198 23.76 -3.79 -12.11
N PRO A 199 24.48 -4.86 -11.77
CA PRO A 199 24.30 -6.16 -12.41
C PRO A 199 22.91 -6.74 -12.08
N THR A 200 22.29 -7.40 -13.06
CA THR A 200 20.99 -8.09 -12.90
C THR A 200 20.97 -9.04 -11.70
N PHE A 201 22.11 -9.66 -11.39
CA PHE A 201 22.33 -10.42 -10.16
C PHE A 201 23.38 -9.71 -9.31
N SER A 202 22.92 -8.96 -8.31
CA SER A 202 23.80 -8.20 -7.42
C SER A 202 24.32 -9.06 -6.26
N PRO A 203 25.64 -9.10 -6.01
CA PRO A 203 26.20 -9.84 -4.87
C PRO A 203 25.66 -9.34 -3.53
N ARG A 204 25.51 -10.26 -2.56
CA ARG A 204 25.04 -9.96 -1.19
C ARG A 204 25.77 -8.78 -0.56
N ASP A 205 27.11 -8.77 -0.62
CA ASP A 205 27.91 -7.77 0.08
C ASP A 205 27.70 -6.36 -0.49
N LYS A 206 27.58 -6.26 -1.81
CA LYS A 206 27.25 -5.00 -2.49
C LYS A 206 25.89 -4.46 -2.06
N LEU A 207 24.92 -5.35 -1.85
CA LEU A 207 23.61 -4.97 -1.35
C LEU A 207 23.68 -4.55 0.12
N ALA A 208 24.42 -5.27 0.96
CA ALA A 208 24.61 -4.91 2.36
C ALA A 208 25.27 -3.54 2.51
N ASP A 209 26.29 -3.23 1.70
CA ASP A 209 26.94 -1.92 1.67
C ASP A 209 25.96 -0.80 1.28
N TRP A 210 25.07 -1.08 0.31
CA TRP A 210 24.01 -0.15 -0.07
C TRP A 210 22.99 0.06 1.05
N MET A 211 22.71 -0.98 1.84
CA MET A 211 21.79 -0.88 2.99
C MET A 211 22.34 -0.06 4.14
N ASP A 212 23.62 -0.22 4.41
CA ASP A 212 24.34 0.60 5.38
C ASP A 212 24.33 2.09 4.95
N GLN A 213 24.62 2.35 3.67
CA GLN A 213 24.53 3.69 3.09
C GLN A 213 23.12 4.27 3.15
N TYR A 214 22.08 3.45 2.93
CA TYR A 214 20.70 3.91 3.00
C TYR A 214 20.32 4.38 4.39
N ALA A 215 20.65 3.62 5.44
CA ALA A 215 20.36 3.98 6.82
C ALA A 215 20.97 5.34 7.19
N VAL A 216 22.21 5.59 6.73
CA VAL A 216 22.87 6.90 6.86
C VAL A 216 22.17 7.96 6.02
N SER A 217 21.87 7.69 4.74
CA SER A 217 21.26 8.66 3.81
C SER A 217 19.84 9.10 4.20
N GLN A 218 19.11 8.25 4.92
CA GLN A 218 17.79 8.53 5.45
C GLN A 218 17.85 9.06 6.90
N ASP A 219 19.06 9.22 7.46
CA ASP A 219 19.31 9.66 8.83
C ASP A 219 18.49 8.84 9.85
N LEU A 220 18.52 7.50 9.71
CA LEU A 220 17.82 6.57 10.58
C LEU A 220 18.64 6.27 11.83
N VAL A 221 17.97 6.19 12.98
CA VAL A 221 18.60 5.77 14.23
C VAL A 221 18.52 4.24 14.33
N VAL A 222 19.66 3.57 14.12
CA VAL A 222 19.76 2.11 14.18
C VAL A 222 20.65 1.68 15.34
N TRP A 223 20.15 0.81 16.21
CA TRP A 223 20.93 0.12 17.22
C TRP A 223 21.35 -1.25 16.69
N THR A 224 22.65 -1.43 16.41
CA THR A 224 23.25 -2.70 16.02
C THR A 224 23.60 -3.54 17.24
N ASP A 225 23.95 -4.82 17.02
CA ASP A 225 24.29 -5.79 18.08
C ASP A 225 23.22 -5.87 19.19
N SER A 226 21.98 -5.59 18.80
CA SER A 226 20.86 -5.44 19.70
C SER A 226 19.77 -6.41 19.29
N GLU A 227 19.46 -7.36 20.16
CA GLU A 227 18.39 -8.32 19.92
C GLU A 227 17.17 -7.93 20.74
N ILE A 228 16.02 -7.80 20.07
CA ILE A 228 14.73 -7.81 20.77
C ILE A 228 14.58 -9.23 21.33
N LYS A 229 14.71 -9.37 22.66
CA LYS A 229 14.61 -10.68 23.30
C LYS A 229 13.33 -11.38 22.83
N PRO A 230 13.42 -12.63 22.34
CA PRO A 230 12.25 -13.36 21.92
C PRO A 230 11.33 -13.54 23.13
N THR A 231 10.21 -12.84 23.13
CA THR A 231 9.05 -13.30 23.89
C THR A 231 8.58 -14.55 23.15
N GLY A 232 8.38 -15.68 23.84
CA GLY A 232 8.20 -17.00 23.22
C GLY A 232 7.16 -17.04 22.09
N TYR A 233 7.28 -18.02 21.20
CA TYR A 233 6.28 -18.28 20.14
C TYR A 233 4.91 -18.55 20.78
N GLY A 234 3.90 -17.80 20.36
CA GLY A 234 2.51 -17.86 20.85
C GLY A 234 1.59 -17.05 19.94
N ASP A 235 0.28 -17.04 20.20
CA ASP A 235 -0.65 -16.18 19.48
C ASP A 235 -0.20 -14.72 19.67
N LEU A 236 -0.25 -13.91 18.60
CA LEU A 236 0.07 -12.49 18.71
C LEU A 236 -0.76 -11.82 19.81
N ARG A 237 -2.02 -12.23 19.95
CA ARG A 237 -2.94 -11.76 21.00
C ARG A 237 -2.39 -12.04 22.40
N ASP A 238 -1.75 -13.19 22.64
CA ASP A 238 -1.14 -13.50 23.94
C ASP A 238 -0.02 -12.51 24.29
N ARG A 239 0.72 -12.02 23.29
CA ARG A 239 1.78 -11.01 23.47
C ARG A 239 1.25 -9.61 23.65
N LEU A 240 0.12 -9.29 23.02
CA LEU A 240 -0.48 -7.98 23.08
C LEU A 240 -1.35 -7.78 24.33
N ARG A 241 -1.88 -8.86 24.94
CA ARG A 241 -2.71 -8.80 26.17
C ARG A 241 -2.06 -8.03 27.32
N PRO A 242 -0.78 -8.25 27.67
CA PRO A 242 -0.13 -7.47 28.74
C PRO A 242 0.07 -5.98 28.40
N ILE A 243 0.11 -5.64 27.10
CA ILE A 243 0.40 -4.28 26.62
C ILE A 243 -0.87 -3.44 26.53
N PHE A 244 -1.91 -3.99 25.90
CA PHE A 244 -3.16 -3.29 25.62
C PHE A 244 -4.28 -3.63 26.60
N GLY A 245 -4.06 -4.61 27.48
CA GLY A 245 -5.09 -5.16 28.36
C GLY A 245 -5.94 -6.22 27.65
N ILE A 246 -6.50 -7.14 28.45
CA ILE A 246 -7.31 -8.24 27.94
C ILE A 246 -8.55 -7.75 27.19
N ASP A 247 -9.17 -6.67 27.67
CA ASP A 247 -10.41 -6.14 27.10
C ASP A 247 -10.24 -5.63 25.66
N VAL A 248 -9.07 -5.10 25.32
CA VAL A 248 -8.76 -4.61 23.96
C VAL A 248 -8.45 -5.78 23.03
N ILE A 249 -7.68 -6.76 23.52
CA ILE A 249 -7.19 -7.86 22.69
C ILE A 249 -8.21 -8.98 22.49
N GLU A 250 -9.22 -9.08 23.36
CA GLU A 250 -10.39 -9.93 23.11
C GLU A 250 -11.33 -9.36 22.04
N GLN A 251 -11.23 -8.06 21.74
CA GLN A 251 -11.94 -7.42 20.61
C GLN A 251 -11.15 -7.51 19.29
N ALA A 252 -9.88 -7.90 19.35
CA ALA A 252 -9.01 -8.00 18.20
C ALA A 252 -9.04 -9.42 17.60
N GLY A 253 -9.27 -9.50 16.30
CA GLY A 253 -9.33 -10.71 15.50
C GLY A 253 -7.96 -11.39 15.38
N LEU A 254 -7.99 -12.60 14.82
CA LEU A 254 -6.78 -13.41 14.62
C LEU A 254 -5.89 -12.82 13.51
N VAL A 255 -4.58 -13.03 13.67
CA VAL A 255 -3.56 -12.77 12.64
C VAL A 255 -3.17 -14.08 12.01
N TRP A 256 -3.08 -14.10 10.68
CA TRP A 256 -2.74 -15.27 9.85
C TRP A 256 -3.89 -16.27 9.65
N GLY A 257 -3.71 -17.12 8.63
CA GLY A 257 -4.76 -18.00 8.09
C GLY A 257 -5.60 -17.32 7.01
N MET A 258 -6.37 -18.11 6.26
CA MET A 258 -7.30 -17.61 5.24
C MET A 258 -8.69 -17.41 5.83
N ASP A 259 -9.36 -16.31 5.48
CA ASP A 259 -10.80 -16.18 5.68
C ASP A 259 -11.61 -16.94 4.61
N GLU A 260 -12.94 -16.85 4.69
CA GLU A 260 -13.85 -17.48 3.72
C GLU A 260 -13.73 -16.89 2.31
N GLU A 261 -13.12 -15.71 2.19
CA GLU A 261 -12.85 -15.02 0.92
C GLU A 261 -11.48 -15.40 0.33
N GLY A 262 -10.72 -16.27 1.00
CA GLY A 262 -9.38 -16.72 0.56
C GLY A 262 -8.26 -15.71 0.84
N GLU A 263 -8.50 -14.75 1.72
CA GLU A 263 -7.59 -13.65 2.03
C GLU A 263 -6.93 -13.80 3.40
N THR A 264 -5.75 -13.20 3.58
CA THR A 264 -5.01 -13.33 4.85
C THR A 264 -5.70 -12.56 5.98
N ARG A 265 -5.97 -13.24 7.10
CA ARG A 265 -6.62 -12.63 8.27
C ARG A 265 -5.71 -11.63 8.99
N GLY A 266 -6.29 -10.50 9.40
CA GLY A 266 -5.73 -9.53 10.33
C GLY A 266 -4.57 -8.67 9.79
N SER A 267 -3.81 -9.14 8.79
CA SER A 267 -2.73 -8.35 8.21
C SER A 267 -3.29 -7.28 7.27
N TYR A 268 -2.96 -6.01 7.54
CA TYR A 268 -3.43 -4.83 6.83
C TYR A 268 -4.97 -4.75 6.73
N ARG A 269 -5.66 -5.25 7.77
CA ARG A 269 -7.12 -5.27 7.90
C ARG A 269 -7.56 -4.87 9.32
N PRO A 270 -8.79 -4.34 9.51
CA PRO A 270 -9.29 -4.02 10.84
C PRO A 270 -9.24 -5.26 11.70
N THR A 271 -8.71 -5.11 12.90
CA THR A 271 -8.73 -6.20 13.88
C THR A 271 -10.12 -6.37 14.50
N GLY A 272 -11.06 -5.45 14.27
CA GLY A 272 -12.33 -5.40 14.99
C GLY A 272 -12.31 -4.42 16.17
N HIS A 273 -11.12 -4.02 16.64
CA HIS A 273 -10.96 -2.90 17.55
C HIS A 273 -10.68 -1.60 16.75
N PRO A 274 -11.40 -0.48 17.01
CA PRO A 274 -11.38 0.73 16.17
C PRO A 274 -10.05 1.53 16.15
N GLY A 275 -9.00 1.03 16.80
CA GLY A 275 -7.68 1.67 16.86
C GLY A 275 -6.52 0.69 16.94
N LEU A 276 -6.73 -0.56 16.49
CA LEU A 276 -5.69 -1.57 16.45
C LEU A 276 -5.71 -2.25 15.07
N TRP A 277 -4.53 -2.29 14.46
CA TRP A 277 -4.26 -2.86 13.14
C TRP A 277 -3.03 -3.76 13.26
N TYR A 278 -2.96 -4.83 12.47
CA TYR A 278 -1.73 -5.61 12.33
C TYR A 278 -1.12 -5.38 10.96
N GLY A 279 0.20 -5.32 10.86
CA GLY A 279 0.91 -5.20 9.60
C GLY A 279 1.95 -6.29 9.49
N ALA A 280 1.57 -7.44 8.94
CA ALA A 280 2.38 -8.64 8.95
C ALA A 280 2.63 -9.15 7.52
N ASP A 281 3.90 -9.24 7.11
CA ASP A 281 4.31 -9.71 5.78
C ASP A 281 4.97 -11.10 5.84
N GLN A 282 4.80 -11.92 4.80
CA GLN A 282 5.40 -13.26 4.65
C GLN A 282 6.86 -13.23 4.15
N GLY A 283 7.53 -12.08 4.18
CA GLY A 283 8.90 -11.93 3.67
C GLY A 283 10.02 -12.55 4.51
N SER A 284 9.78 -13.03 5.73
CA SER A 284 10.86 -13.53 6.59
C SER A 284 10.83 -15.06 6.74
N THR A 285 11.73 -15.75 6.03
CA THR A 285 12.16 -17.10 6.42
C THR A 285 12.91 -17.12 7.76
N ASN A 286 13.07 -15.96 8.42
CA ASN A 286 13.39 -15.84 9.84
C ASN A 286 12.23 -15.16 10.60
N ARG A 287 11.38 -16.02 11.13
CA ARG A 287 10.19 -15.80 11.96
C ARG A 287 10.34 -14.69 13.03
N GLY A 288 10.06 -13.45 12.64
CA GLY A 288 9.84 -12.32 13.55
C GLY A 288 8.58 -11.57 13.13
N SER A 289 7.56 -11.58 13.98
CA SER A 289 6.33 -10.79 13.80
C SER A 289 6.63 -9.31 14.09
N PHE A 290 6.37 -8.42 13.12
CA PHE A 290 6.39 -6.98 13.33
C PHE A 290 4.97 -6.47 13.63
N ASP A 291 4.84 -5.68 14.70
CA ASP A 291 3.60 -5.04 15.12
C ASP A 291 3.61 -3.57 14.66
N LEU A 292 2.77 -3.21 13.69
CA LEU A 292 2.52 -1.82 13.32
C LEU A 292 1.38 -1.26 14.18
N LYS A 293 1.66 -0.19 14.94
CA LYS A 293 0.62 0.56 15.66
C LYS A 293 0.12 1.73 14.82
N PHE A 294 -1.18 1.78 14.57
CA PHE A 294 -1.87 2.99 14.15
C PHE A 294 -2.98 3.30 15.15
N ALA A 295 -2.77 4.31 15.99
CA ALA A 295 -3.85 4.96 16.70
C ALA A 295 -4.38 6.07 15.78
N ALA A 296 -5.60 5.91 15.27
CA ALA A 296 -6.29 7.01 14.61
C ALA A 296 -6.48 8.15 15.63
N PRO A 297 -6.21 9.43 15.28
CA PRO A 297 -6.63 10.53 16.12
C PRO A 297 -8.16 10.52 16.21
N ARG A 298 -8.70 10.76 17.41
CA ARG A 298 -10.14 10.96 17.64
C ARG A 298 -10.65 12.19 16.92
#